data_AF-A0A0M9DQS2-F1
#
_entry.id   AF-A0A0M9DQS2-F1
#
_cell.length_a   1.000
_cell.length_b   1.000
_cell.length_c   1.000
_cell.angle_alpha   90.00
_cell.angle_beta   90.00
_cell.angle_gamma   90.00
#
_symmetry.space_group_name_H-M   'P 1'
#
loop_
_entity.id
_entity.type
_entity.pdbx_description
1 polymer ?
#
loop_
_entity_poly.entity_id
_entity_poly.type
_entity_poly.pdbx_seq_one_letter_code
_entity_poly.pdbx_strand_id
1 'polypeptide(L)'
;MEQEKESQKTELQQVGSQFVTLEQIAKIAQNLNDAEVIDVDLASDYWSPKTLLECKKLLFLVIQDREVNDINDPSKRVMLPTAFFIENVVGEGGKTTVKRVCNSSRKLLGLLADNNVQPNTPLLVTYLGKVKNKTNQFDSETWSVKHLKLA
;
A
#
# COMPACT_ATOMS: atom_id res chain seq x y z
N MET A 1 36.33 8.52 47.82
CA MET A 1 34.87 8.72 47.85
C MET A 1 34.42 8.83 46.42
N GLU A 2 33.96 7.69 45.90
CA GLU A 2 33.52 7.48 44.53
C GLU A 2 32.24 8.26 44.26
N GLN A 3 32.21 8.94 43.11
CA GLN A 3 31.01 9.56 42.57
C GLN A 3 30.12 8.46 41.99
N GLU A 4 28.91 8.33 42.54
CA GLU A 4 27.82 7.57 41.96
C GLU A 4 27.46 8.17 40.59
N LYS A 5 27.86 7.49 39.51
CA LYS A 5 27.26 7.69 38.18
C LYS A 5 26.01 6.83 38.13
N GLU A 6 24.89 7.48 38.38
CA GLU A 6 23.55 6.97 38.15
C GLU A 6 23.41 6.56 36.68
N SER A 7 23.44 5.24 36.42
CA SER A 7 23.12 4.67 35.11
C SER A 7 21.68 4.98 34.79
N GLN A 8 21.45 6.01 33.97
CA GLN A 8 20.20 6.20 33.26
C GLN A 8 19.98 4.98 32.36
N LYS A 9 19.14 4.05 32.82
CA LYS A 9 18.61 2.97 31.98
C LYS A 9 17.80 3.64 30.88
N THR A 10 18.35 3.68 29.67
CA THR A 10 17.62 4.05 28.46
C THR A 10 16.53 3.00 28.25
N GLU A 11 15.31 3.33 28.70
CA GLU A 11 14.15 2.47 28.46
C GLU A 11 13.87 2.42 26.95
N LEU A 12 13.93 1.22 26.40
CA LEU A 12 13.62 0.94 25.00
C LEU A 12 12.13 0.61 24.91
N GLN A 13 11.39 1.38 24.13
CA GLN A 13 10.03 1.00 23.72
C GLN A 13 10.07 0.34 22.35
N GLN A 14 9.48 -0.85 22.26
CA GLN A 14 9.36 -1.58 21.01
C GLN A 14 8.21 -0.97 20.18
N VAL A 15 8.55 -0.36 19.04
CA VAL A 15 7.58 0.10 18.03
C VAL A 15 7.95 -0.56 16.70
N GLY A 16 7.32 -1.70 16.39
CA GLY A 16 7.65 -2.49 15.20
C GLY A 16 9.00 -3.21 15.29
N SER A 17 9.65 -3.46 14.13
CA SER A 17 10.94 -4.16 14.00
C SER A 17 12.17 -3.28 14.24
N GLN A 18 11.99 -2.05 14.72
CA GLN A 18 13.06 -1.09 14.97
C GLN A 18 12.97 -0.57 16.41
N PHE A 19 14.11 -0.54 17.11
CA PHE A 19 14.20 0.07 18.44
C PHE A 19 14.42 1.57 18.29
N VAL A 20 13.60 2.37 18.97
CA VAL A 20 13.75 3.83 19.05
C VAL A 20 13.95 4.20 20.51
N THR A 21 14.91 5.06 20.80
CA THR A 21 15.18 5.54 22.17
C THR A 21 14.23 6.65 22.57
N LEU A 22 13.99 6.83 23.88
CA LEU A 22 13.19 7.95 24.40
C LEU A 22 13.78 9.32 24.01
N GLU A 23 15.10 9.44 23.92
CA GLU A 23 15.78 10.67 23.46
C GLU A 23 15.46 10.98 22.00
N GLN A 24 15.44 9.97 21.13
CA GLN A 24 15.05 10.12 19.73
C GLN A 24 13.58 10.53 19.60
N ILE A 25 12.69 9.94 20.39
CA ILE A 25 11.27 10.30 20.41
C ILE A 25 11.09 11.76 20.85
N ALA A 26 11.75 12.17 21.95
CA ALA A 26 11.67 13.54 22.45
C ALA A 26 12.19 14.56 21.42
N LYS A 27 13.29 14.23 20.74
CA LYS A 27 13.85 15.07 19.66
C LYS A 27 12.92 15.18 18.46
N ILE A 28 12.26 14.10 18.04
CA ILE A 28 11.27 14.14 16.96
C ILE A 28 10.07 14.98 17.39
N ALA A 29 9.55 14.74 18.60
CA ALA A 29 8.37 15.42 19.14
C ALA A 29 8.53 16.94 19.20
N GLN A 30 9.72 17.44 19.56
CA GLN A 30 10.01 18.88 19.58
C GLN A 30 9.87 19.56 18.21
N ASN A 31 10.09 18.81 17.12
CA ASN A 31 10.05 19.35 15.75
C ASN A 31 8.69 19.14 15.05
N LEU A 32 7.70 18.53 15.72
CA LEU A 32 6.41 18.21 15.08
C LEU A 32 5.60 19.47 14.74
N ASN A 33 5.72 20.55 15.52
CA ASN A 33 4.96 21.78 15.28
C ASN A 33 5.43 22.52 14.03
N ASP A 34 6.70 22.39 13.68
CA ASP A 34 7.32 23.03 12.51
C ASP A 34 7.42 22.08 11.31
N ALA A 35 6.91 20.85 11.45
CA ALA A 35 6.98 19.85 10.40
C ALA A 35 5.99 20.15 9.27
N GLU A 36 6.46 20.04 8.03
CA GLU A 36 5.61 20.16 6.86
C GLU A 36 4.84 18.87 6.58
N VAL A 37 3.56 19.01 6.26
CA VAL A 37 2.74 17.88 5.82
C VAL A 37 3.14 17.53 4.39
N ILE A 38 3.64 16.31 4.21
CA ILE A 38 3.76 15.71 2.88
C ILE A 38 2.36 15.27 2.45
N ASP A 39 1.89 15.78 1.31
CA ASP A 39 0.53 15.54 0.78
C ASP A 39 0.40 14.15 0.11
N VAL A 40 0.75 13.13 0.89
CA VAL A 40 0.66 11.71 0.56
C VAL A 40 -0.24 11.06 1.61
N ASP A 41 -1.43 10.64 1.19
CA ASP A 41 -2.28 9.84 2.06
C ASP A 41 -1.75 8.40 2.15
N LEU A 42 -1.38 8.00 3.37
CA LEU A 42 -0.87 6.67 3.67
C LEU A 42 -1.99 5.63 3.84
N ALA A 43 -3.24 6.06 4.00
CA ALA A 43 -4.38 5.15 3.99
C ALA A 43 -4.45 4.48 2.61
N SER A 44 -4.41 3.14 2.61
CA SER A 44 -4.48 2.35 1.38
C SER A 44 -5.91 1.89 1.15
N ASP A 45 -6.61 2.58 0.25
CA ASP A 45 -7.95 2.17 -0.17
C ASP A 45 -7.89 0.84 -0.94
N TYR A 46 -8.86 -0.04 -0.71
CA TYR A 46 -9.05 -1.20 -1.58
C TYR A 46 -9.77 -0.76 -2.86
N TRP A 47 -9.10 -0.84 -4.00
CA TRP A 47 -9.72 -0.56 -5.29
C TRP A 47 -10.58 -1.72 -5.72
N SER A 48 -11.89 -1.49 -5.70
CA SER A 48 -12.92 -2.43 -6.17
C SER A 48 -13.62 -1.79 -7.38
N PRO A 49 -13.13 -2.00 -8.62
CA PRO A 49 -13.72 -1.36 -9.80
C PRO A 49 -15.16 -1.84 -9.98
N LYS A 50 -16.06 -0.91 -10.29
CA LYS A 50 -17.51 -1.18 -10.38
C LYS A 50 -17.99 -1.25 -11.82
N THR A 51 -17.33 -0.55 -12.74
CA THR A 51 -17.78 -0.42 -14.14
C THR A 51 -16.77 -1.00 -15.12
N LEU A 52 -17.28 -1.55 -16.23
CA LEU A 52 -16.44 -2.03 -17.33
C LEU A 52 -15.58 -0.88 -17.87
N LEU A 53 -14.30 -1.18 -18.16
CA LEU A 53 -13.29 -0.21 -18.61
C LEU A 53 -12.89 0.86 -17.57
N GLU A 54 -13.31 0.73 -16.31
CA GLU A 54 -12.75 1.55 -15.23
C GLU A 54 -11.23 1.39 -15.21
N CYS A 55 -10.49 2.51 -15.23
CA CYS A 55 -9.04 2.49 -15.28
C CYS A 55 -8.41 3.53 -14.36
N LYS A 56 -7.20 3.22 -13.92
CA LYS A 56 -6.36 4.11 -13.12
C LYS A 56 -4.96 4.17 -13.70
N LYS A 57 -4.36 5.36 -13.68
CA LYS A 57 -2.92 5.55 -13.86
C LYS A 57 -2.27 5.40 -12.50
N LEU A 58 -1.39 4.42 -12.37
CA LEU A 58 -0.86 3.94 -11.09
C LEU A 58 0.66 3.86 -11.16
N LEU A 59 1.34 4.21 -10.08
CA LEU A 59 2.73 3.82 -9.87
C LEU A 59 2.74 2.52 -9.06
N PHE A 60 3.28 1.44 -9.62
CA PHE A 60 3.39 0.18 -8.90
C PHE A 60 4.45 0.27 -7.80
N LEU A 61 4.10 -0.12 -6.57
CA LEU A 61 5.03 -0.15 -5.45
C LEU A 61 5.59 -1.55 -5.25
N VAL A 62 4.73 -2.51 -4.90
CA VAL A 62 5.14 -3.85 -4.49
C VAL A 62 3.95 -4.80 -4.47
N ILE A 63 4.21 -6.11 -4.60
CA ILE A 63 3.28 -7.16 -4.16
C ILE A 63 3.78 -7.66 -2.80
N GLN A 64 2.94 -7.54 -1.78
CA GLN A 64 3.26 -7.99 -0.43
C GLN A 64 2.03 -8.65 0.20
N ASP A 65 2.27 -9.64 1.05
CA ASP A 65 1.20 -10.26 1.82
C ASP A 65 0.68 -9.32 2.90
N ARG A 66 -0.64 -9.21 2.97
CA ARG A 66 -1.36 -8.48 4.01
C ARG A 66 -2.23 -9.44 4.78
N GLU A 67 -2.19 -9.33 6.10
CA GLU A 67 -3.12 -10.04 6.94
C GLU A 67 -4.52 -9.38 6.89
N VAL A 68 -5.52 -10.14 6.48
CA VAL A 68 -6.92 -9.71 6.38
C VAL A 68 -7.84 -10.72 7.06
N ASN A 69 -9.08 -10.32 7.35
CA ASN A 69 -10.08 -11.27 7.83
C ASN A 69 -10.46 -12.24 6.70
N ASP A 70 -10.66 -13.51 7.03
CA ASP A 70 -11.19 -14.48 6.08
C ASP A 70 -12.61 -14.08 5.64
N ILE A 71 -12.88 -14.20 4.34
CA ILE A 71 -14.17 -13.82 3.77
C ILE A 71 -15.32 -14.73 4.21
N ASN A 72 -15.01 -15.98 4.59
CA ASN A 72 -15.97 -16.98 5.04
C ASN A 72 -16.04 -17.06 6.58
N ASP A 73 -15.00 -16.61 7.28
CA ASP A 73 -14.92 -16.65 8.75
C ASP A 73 -14.19 -15.42 9.31
N PRO A 74 -14.93 -14.37 9.73
CA PRO A 74 -14.34 -13.15 10.27
C PRO A 74 -13.48 -13.32 11.53
N SER A 75 -13.59 -14.46 12.22
CA SER A 75 -12.76 -14.78 13.40
C SER A 75 -11.36 -15.26 13.02
N LYS A 76 -11.14 -15.59 11.74
CA LYS A 76 -9.85 -16.05 11.21
C LYS A 76 -9.16 -14.95 10.43
N ARG A 77 -7.84 -14.94 10.55
CA ARG A 77 -6.94 -14.08 9.80
C ARG A 77 -6.22 -14.90 8.74
N VAL A 78 -6.12 -14.36 7.54
CA VAL A 78 -5.43 -15.00 6.42
C VAL A 78 -4.46 -14.03 5.77
N MET A 79 -3.34 -14.58 5.27
CA MET A 79 -2.38 -13.81 4.49
C MET A 79 -2.87 -13.75 3.05
N LEU A 80 -3.12 -12.53 2.57
CA LEU A 80 -3.59 -12.27 1.22
C LEU A 80 -2.53 -11.48 0.44
N PRO A 81 -1.92 -12.07 -0.60
CA PRO A 81 -1.06 -11.35 -1.53
C PRO A 81 -1.81 -10.15 -2.11
N THR A 82 -1.19 -8.97 -2.06
CA THR A 82 -1.83 -7.71 -2.42
C THR A 82 -0.84 -6.82 -3.18
N ALA A 83 -1.27 -6.27 -4.32
CA ALA A 83 -0.51 -5.27 -5.04
C ALA A 83 -0.83 -3.89 -4.47
N PHE A 84 0.22 -3.12 -4.19
CA PHE A 84 0.13 -1.75 -3.71
C PHE A 84 0.61 -0.79 -4.79
N PHE A 85 -0.11 0.32 -4.90
CA PHE A 85 0.14 1.36 -5.89
C PHE A 85 0.00 2.75 -5.26
N ILE A 86 0.51 3.74 -5.97
CA ILE A 86 0.16 5.15 -5.77
C ILE A 86 -0.70 5.61 -6.94
N GLU A 87 -1.75 6.36 -6.63
CA GLU A 87 -2.54 7.11 -7.62
C GLU A 87 -2.50 8.61 -7.32
N ASN A 88 -2.52 9.41 -8.38
CA ASN A 88 -2.75 10.84 -8.27
C ASN A 88 -4.26 11.09 -8.17
N VAL A 89 -4.67 11.91 -7.21
CA VAL A 89 -6.04 12.36 -7.03
C VAL A 89 -6.07 13.87 -7.20
N VAL A 90 -6.95 14.35 -8.08
CA VAL A 90 -7.20 15.79 -8.20
C VAL A 90 -8.27 16.14 -7.19
N GLY A 91 -7.88 16.87 -6.14
CA GLY A 91 -8.77 17.36 -5.10
C GLY A 91 -9.57 18.59 -5.54
N GLU A 92 -10.48 19.03 -4.65
CA GLU A 92 -11.20 20.28 -4.84
C GLU A 92 -10.22 21.46 -4.95
N GLY A 93 -10.40 22.31 -5.96
CA GLY A 93 -9.48 23.41 -6.27
C GLY A 93 -8.32 23.05 -7.21
N GLY A 94 -8.29 21.82 -7.78
CA GLY A 94 -7.32 21.43 -8.80
C GLY A 94 -5.94 21.03 -8.26
N LYS A 95 -5.76 21.03 -6.93
CA LYS A 95 -4.55 20.51 -6.30
C LYS A 95 -4.46 19.00 -6.51
N THR A 96 -3.32 18.53 -6.99
CA THR A 96 -3.07 17.08 -7.09
C THR A 96 -2.46 16.60 -5.78
N THR A 97 -3.13 15.65 -5.13
CA THR A 97 -2.60 14.88 -4.01
C THR A 97 -2.25 13.48 -4.50
N VAL A 98 -1.50 12.73 -3.72
CA VAL A 98 -1.24 11.31 -4.01
C VAL A 98 -1.78 10.44 -2.89
N LYS A 99 -2.33 9.28 -3.25
CA LYS A 99 -2.83 8.32 -2.26
C LYS A 99 -2.39 6.91 -2.58
N ARG A 100 -2.31 6.10 -1.52
CA ARG A 100 -2.11 4.66 -1.66
C ARG A 100 -3.40 3.96 -2.06
N VAL A 101 -3.27 2.99 -2.95
CA VAL A 101 -4.37 2.14 -3.37
C VAL A 101 -3.87 0.71 -3.53
N CYS A 102 -4.72 -0.26 -3.23
CA CYS A 102 -4.35 -1.68 -3.29
C CYS A 102 -5.42 -2.53 -3.98
N ASN A 103 -5.00 -3.68 -4.50
CA ASN A 103 -5.89 -4.67 -5.08
C ASN A 103 -5.30 -6.08 -4.93
N SER A 104 -6.13 -7.06 -4.56
CA SER A 104 -5.72 -8.44 -4.29
C SER A 104 -6.26 -9.43 -5.33
N SER A 105 -6.67 -8.96 -6.51
CA SER A 105 -7.13 -9.83 -7.60
C SER A 105 -5.99 -10.74 -8.06
N ARG A 106 -6.17 -12.06 -7.90
CA ARG A 106 -5.16 -13.06 -8.31
C ARG A 106 -4.74 -12.92 -9.77
N LYS A 107 -5.66 -12.50 -10.64
CA LYS A 107 -5.38 -12.27 -12.08
C LYS A 107 -4.50 -11.04 -12.30
N LEU A 108 -4.76 -9.95 -11.58
CA LEU A 108 -3.91 -8.76 -11.65
C LEU A 108 -2.51 -9.05 -11.08
N LEU A 109 -2.45 -9.73 -9.93
CA LEU A 109 -1.18 -10.15 -9.32
C LEU A 109 -0.36 -11.03 -10.25
N GLY A 110 -1.00 -12.03 -10.87
CA GLY A 110 -0.36 -12.90 -11.86
C GLY A 110 0.18 -12.10 -13.04
N LEU A 111 -0.59 -11.17 -13.62
CA LEU A 111 -0.11 -10.33 -14.72
C LEU A 111 1.13 -9.51 -14.33
N LEU A 112 1.16 -8.92 -13.14
CA LEU A 112 2.30 -8.14 -12.66
C LEU A 112 3.54 -9.01 -12.41
N ALA A 113 3.35 -10.16 -11.75
CA ALA A 113 4.43 -11.08 -11.42
C ALA A 113 5.00 -11.79 -12.65
N ASP A 114 4.15 -12.34 -13.51
CA ASP A 114 4.53 -13.10 -14.70
C ASP A 114 5.29 -12.22 -15.72
N ASN A 115 5.00 -10.92 -15.75
CA ASN A 115 5.69 -9.95 -16.60
C ASN A 115 6.85 -9.24 -15.87
N ASN A 116 7.19 -9.68 -14.66
CA ASN A 116 8.28 -9.13 -13.85
C ASN A 116 8.25 -7.60 -13.72
N VAL A 117 7.05 -7.04 -13.48
CA VAL A 117 6.88 -5.60 -13.31
C VAL A 117 7.62 -5.13 -12.05
N GLN A 118 8.56 -4.20 -12.22
CA GLN A 118 9.43 -3.75 -11.13
C GLN A 118 8.77 -2.65 -10.30
N PRO A 119 9.09 -2.53 -9.00
CA PRO A 119 8.75 -1.35 -8.20
C PRO A 119 9.07 -0.04 -8.93
N ASN A 120 8.24 0.98 -8.71
CA ASN A 120 8.29 2.28 -9.39
C ASN A 120 7.98 2.25 -10.88
N THR A 121 7.34 1.19 -11.39
CA THR A 121 6.85 1.16 -12.78
C THR A 121 5.52 1.91 -12.89
N PRO A 122 5.41 2.92 -13.75
CA PRO A 122 4.14 3.60 -14.02
C PRO A 122 3.27 2.78 -15.00
N LEU A 123 2.02 2.58 -14.65
CA LEU A 123 1.09 1.67 -15.31
C LEU A 123 -0.28 2.33 -15.57
N LEU A 124 -0.91 1.99 -16.68
CA LEU A 124 -2.34 2.11 -16.87
C LEU A 124 -2.96 0.74 -16.61
N VAL A 125 -3.76 0.64 -15.55
CA VAL A 125 -4.47 -0.60 -15.20
C VAL A 125 -5.95 -0.40 -15.49
N THR A 126 -6.52 -1.27 -16.31
CA THR A 126 -7.92 -1.20 -16.76
C THR A 126 -8.64 -2.49 -16.39
N TYR A 127 -9.79 -2.37 -15.75
CA TYR A 127 -10.70 -3.47 -15.48
C TYR A 127 -11.53 -3.82 -16.72
N LEU A 128 -11.41 -5.05 -17.20
CA LEU A 128 -12.08 -5.55 -18.42
C LEU A 128 -13.33 -6.39 -18.09
N GLY A 129 -13.86 -6.28 -16.87
CA GLY A 129 -15.02 -7.04 -16.43
C GLY A 129 -14.66 -8.41 -15.86
N LYS A 130 -15.68 -9.24 -15.64
CA LYS A 130 -15.49 -10.63 -15.19
C LYS A 130 -15.71 -11.59 -16.35
N VAL A 131 -14.86 -12.59 -16.42
CA VAL A 131 -14.99 -13.70 -17.38
C VAL A 131 -15.16 -14.98 -16.60
N LYS A 132 -16.13 -15.81 -17.01
CA LYS A 132 -16.37 -17.12 -16.41
C LYS A 132 -15.13 -17.99 -16.54
N ASN A 133 -14.69 -18.57 -15.43
CA ASN A 133 -13.55 -19.47 -15.46
C ASN A 133 -13.90 -20.74 -16.23
N LYS A 134 -12.97 -21.23 -17.05
CA LYS A 134 -13.15 -22.50 -17.78
C LYS A 134 -13.20 -23.72 -16.85
N THR A 135 -12.64 -23.60 -15.65
CA THR A 135 -12.36 -24.72 -14.73
C THR A 135 -13.29 -24.79 -13.53
N ASN A 136 -14.15 -23.79 -13.29
CA ASN A 136 -15.07 -23.78 -12.15
C ASN A 136 -16.30 -22.90 -12.45
N GLN A 137 -17.23 -22.83 -11.49
CA GLN A 137 -18.47 -22.06 -11.63
C GLN A 137 -18.31 -20.56 -11.32
N PHE A 138 -17.12 -20.11 -10.93
CA PHE A 138 -16.86 -18.74 -10.54
C PHE A 138 -16.40 -17.90 -11.72
N ASP A 139 -16.68 -16.60 -11.67
CA ASP A 139 -16.10 -15.62 -12.58
C ASP A 139 -14.83 -15.02 -11.98
N SER A 140 -13.91 -14.56 -12.81
CA SER A 140 -12.71 -13.86 -12.36
C SER A 140 -12.52 -12.56 -13.11
N GLU A 141 -12.02 -11.55 -12.40
CA GLU A 141 -11.71 -10.27 -13.02
C GLU A 141 -10.68 -10.46 -14.15
N THR A 142 -10.91 -9.76 -15.25
CA THR A 142 -9.98 -9.64 -16.36
C THR A 142 -9.42 -8.24 -16.36
N TRP A 143 -8.13 -8.13 -16.66
CA TRP A 143 -7.38 -6.87 -16.55
C TRP A 143 -6.56 -6.61 -17.80
N SER A 144 -6.42 -5.34 -18.17
CA SER A 144 -5.38 -4.86 -19.09
C SER A 144 -4.37 -4.05 -18.28
N VAL A 145 -3.09 -4.37 -18.42
CA VAL A 145 -1.99 -3.64 -17.77
C VAL A 145 -1.05 -3.16 -18.86
N LYS A 146 -0.80 -1.85 -18.92
CA LYS A 146 0.08 -1.23 -19.91
C LYS A 146 1.09 -0.32 -19.23
N HIS A 147 2.33 -0.34 -19.68
CA HIS A 147 3.34 0.62 -19.24
C HIS A 147 2.97 2.03 -19.68
N LEU A 148 3.13 2.99 -18.79
CA LEU A 148 3.07 4.41 -19.12
C LEU A 148 4.48 4.91 -19.40
N LYS A 149 4.63 5.71 -20.44
CA LYS A 149 5.85 6.48 -20.67
C LYS A 149 5.67 7.84 -20.03
N LEU A 150 6.52 8.19 -19.07
CA LEU A 150 6.59 9.54 -18.53
C LEU A 150 7.34 10.43 -19.52
N ALA A 151 6.88 11.67 -19.68
CA ALA A 151 7.46 12.67 -20.57
C ALA A 151 8.68 13.34 -19.92
#